data_AF-A0A4S1G0M0-F1
#
_entry.id   AF-A0A4S1G0M0-F1
#
_cell.length_a   1.000
_cell.length_b   1.000
_cell.length_c   1.000
_cell.angle_alpha   90.00
_cell.angle_beta   90.00
_cell.angle_gamma   90.00
#
_symmetry.space_group_name_H-M   'P 1'
#
loop_
_entity.id
_entity.type
_entity.pdbx_description
1 polymer ?
#
loop_
_entity_poly.entity_id
_entity_poly.type
_entity_poly.pdbx_seq_one_letter_code
_entity_poly.pdbx_strand_id
1 'polypeptide(L)'
;FIAMVMWVVLHRSVFGRYLYAIGKNEEAAKYSGIRTGRVVIAAYVICGVLTALSAIYFAMYTRSISPASHGQFYELYAIAAAVLGGFSLRGGEGSLVGVILGTVLLQELQNLVNLLGIP
;
A
#
# COMPACT_ATOMS: atom_id res chain seq x y z
N PHE A 1 8.69 8.19 8.67
CA PHE A 1 9.32 8.88 7.52
C PHE A 1 8.72 8.48 6.17
N ILE A 2 8.72 7.19 5.78
CA ILE A 2 8.20 6.73 4.49
C ILE A 2 6.73 7.16 4.25
N ALA A 3 5.87 7.02 5.27
CA ALA A 3 4.49 7.47 5.20
C ALA A 3 4.33 8.98 4.92
N MET A 4 5.23 9.82 5.46
CA MET A 4 5.18 11.27 5.25
C MET A 4 5.65 11.64 3.83
N VAL A 5 6.66 10.96 3.30
CA VAL A 5 7.09 11.11 1.91
C VAL A 5 5.96 10.71 0.96
N MET A 6 5.31 9.58 1.23
CA MET A 6 4.21 9.10 0.38
C MET A 6 2.95 9.93 0.49
N TRP A 7 2.71 10.58 1.64
CA TRP A 7 1.65 11.58 1.77
C TRP A 7 1.87 12.75 0.82
N VAL A 8 3.09 13.29 0.78
CA VAL A 8 3.42 14.41 -0.11
C VAL A 8 3.36 13.99 -1.58
N VAL A 9 3.86 12.80 -1.91
CA VAL A 9 3.80 12.27 -3.28
C VAL A 9 2.35 12.06 -3.71
N LEU A 10 1.50 11.45 -2.88
CA LEU A 10 0.13 11.13 -3.29
C LEU A 10 -0.79 12.36 -3.26
N HIS A 11 -0.65 13.23 -2.26
CA HIS A 11 -1.58 14.32 -2.02
C HIS A 11 -1.15 15.66 -2.63
N ARG A 12 0.17 15.89 -2.80
CA ARG A 12 0.71 17.16 -3.30
C ARG A 12 1.31 17.07 -4.70
N SER A 13 1.74 15.90 -5.17
CA SER A 13 2.33 15.78 -6.51
C SER A 13 1.28 15.73 -7.63
N VAL A 14 1.73 16.01 -8.86
CA VAL A 14 0.93 15.83 -10.08
C VAL A 14 0.70 14.34 -10.36
N PHE A 15 1.65 13.48 -9.97
CA PHE A 15 1.57 12.03 -10.13
C PHE A 15 0.37 11.44 -9.37
N GLY A 16 0.14 11.85 -8.13
CA GLY A 16 -1.00 11.40 -7.33
C GLY A 16 -2.35 11.78 -7.96
N ARG A 17 -2.47 13.01 -8.47
CA ARG A 17 -3.68 13.45 -9.21
C ARG A 17 -3.94 12.61 -10.46
N TYR A 18 -2.90 12.30 -11.23
CA TYR A 18 -3.04 11.39 -12.38
C TYR A 18 -3.44 9.98 -11.94
N LEU A 19 -2.89 9.49 -10.83
CA LEU A 19 -3.22 8.17 -10.29
C LEU A 19 -4.70 8.08 -9.86
N TYR A 20 -5.23 9.10 -9.16
CA TYR A 20 -6.65 9.15 -8.80
C TYR A 20 -7.55 9.29 -10.03
N ALA A 21 -7.16 10.08 -11.04
CA ALA A 21 -7.92 10.24 -12.27
C ALA A 21 -8.02 8.91 -13.06
N ILE A 22 -6.91 8.19 -13.19
CA ILE A 22 -6.86 6.87 -13.84
C ILE A 22 -7.73 5.87 -13.06
N GLY A 23 -7.66 5.88 -11.73
CA GLY A 23 -8.47 5.00 -10.89
C GLY A 23 -9.97 5.25 -10.97
N LYS A 24 -10.43 6.47 -11.30
CA LYS A 24 -11.85 6.76 -11.54
C LYS A 24 -12.31 6.33 -12.93
N ASN A 25 -11.55 6.68 -13.96
CA ASN A 25 -11.85 6.27 -15.33
C ASN A 25 -10.58 6.37 -16.20
N GLU A 26 -9.99 5.21 -16.50
CA GLU A 26 -8.77 5.13 -17.31
C GLU A 26 -8.97 5.67 -18.73
N GLU A 27 -10.10 5.36 -19.37
CA GLU A 27 -10.39 5.80 -20.73
C GLU A 27 -10.49 7.33 -20.78
N ALA A 28 -11.23 7.93 -19.85
CA ALA A 28 -11.35 9.39 -19.77
C ALA A 28 -10.00 10.07 -19.48
N ALA A 29 -9.15 9.46 -18.64
CA ALA A 29 -7.80 9.95 -18.38
C ALA A 29 -6.93 9.93 -19.64
N LYS A 30 -7.04 8.86 -20.45
CA LYS A 30 -6.33 8.71 -21.72
C LYS A 30 -6.79 9.76 -22.75
N TYR A 31 -8.09 10.00 -22.87
CA TYR A 31 -8.64 11.06 -23.74
C TYR A 31 -8.26 12.47 -23.26
N SER A 32 -7.98 12.65 -21.96
CA SER A 32 -7.51 13.91 -21.39
C SER A 32 -6.00 14.15 -21.56
N GLY A 33 -5.31 13.34 -22.38
CA GLY A 33 -3.88 13.48 -22.66
C GLY A 33 -2.94 12.90 -21.60
N ILE A 34 -3.48 12.18 -20.61
CA ILE A 34 -2.65 11.51 -19.59
C ILE A 34 -2.11 10.20 -20.18
N ARG A 35 -0.79 10.02 -20.13
CA ARG A 35 -0.13 8.76 -20.52
C ARG A 35 -0.33 7.70 -19.43
N THR A 36 -1.54 7.13 -19.36
CA THR A 36 -1.97 6.18 -18.31
C THR A 36 -0.95 5.07 -18.07
N GLY A 37 -0.47 4.43 -19.14
CA GLY A 37 0.52 3.36 -19.06
C GLY A 37 1.81 3.75 -18.32
N ARG A 38 2.34 4.96 -18.51
CA ARG A 38 3.56 5.42 -17.79
C ARG A 38 3.28 5.64 -16.30
N VAL A 39 2.10 6.14 -15.97
CA VAL A 39 1.70 6.40 -14.58
C VAL A 39 1.51 5.08 -13.84
N VAL A 40 0.87 4.10 -14.47
CA VAL A 40 0.69 2.75 -13.92
C VAL A 40 2.04 2.06 -13.72
N ILE A 41 2.93 2.07 -14.73
CA ILE A 41 4.28 1.49 -14.61
C ILE A 41 5.05 2.14 -13.46
N ALA A 42 5.04 3.47 -13.38
CA ALA A 42 5.71 4.18 -12.28
C ALA A 42 5.12 3.83 -10.91
N ALA A 43 3.81 3.63 -10.81
CA ALA A 43 3.17 3.18 -9.56
C ALA A 43 3.67 1.78 -9.14
N TYR A 44 3.74 0.83 -10.08
CA TYR A 44 4.30 -0.50 -9.81
C TYR A 44 5.77 -0.45 -9.40
N VAL A 45 6.58 0.40 -10.05
CA VAL A 45 8.00 0.60 -9.69
C VAL A 45 8.14 1.16 -8.28
N ILE A 46 7.34 2.16 -7.91
CA ILE A 46 7.34 2.74 -6.56
C ILE A 46 6.96 1.67 -5.53
N CYS A 47 5.90 0.90 -5.78
CA CYS A 47 5.52 -0.22 -4.91
C CYS A 47 6.66 -1.24 -4.76
N GLY A 48 7.31 -1.64 -5.85
CA GLY A 48 8.43 -2.58 -5.82
C GLY A 48 9.61 -2.08 -5.00
N VAL A 49 9.99 -0.82 -5.16
CA VAL A 49 11.08 -0.19 -4.37
C VAL A 49 10.72 -0.14 -2.89
N LEU A 50 9.47 0.20 -2.55
CA LEU A 50 9.01 0.24 -1.16
C LEU A 50 9.00 -1.15 -0.52
N THR A 51 8.50 -2.15 -1.25
CA THR A 51 8.49 -3.54 -0.79
C THR A 51 9.90 -4.04 -0.57
N ALA A 52 10.84 -3.76 -1.48
CA ALA A 52 12.24 -4.14 -1.33
C ALA A 52 12.87 -3.50 -0.08
N LEU A 53 12.67 -2.20 0.15
CA LEU A 53 13.15 -1.50 1.35
C LEU A 53 12.55 -2.10 2.63
N SER A 54 11.24 -2.37 2.63
CA SER A 54 10.57 -2.98 3.78
C SER A 54 11.07 -4.39 4.06
N ALA A 55 11.28 -5.20 3.02
CA ALA A 55 11.77 -6.58 3.16
C ALA A 55 13.21 -6.63 3.71
N ILE A 56 14.09 -5.72 3.25
CA ILE A 56 15.46 -5.60 3.79
C ILE A 56 15.41 -5.25 5.28
N TYR A 57 14.56 -4.30 5.67
CA TYR A 57 14.40 -3.92 7.08
C TYR A 57 13.84 -5.08 7.92
N PHE A 58 12.84 -5.80 7.41
CA PHE A 58 12.25 -6.95 8.07
C PHE A 58 13.26 -8.10 8.25
N ALA A 59 14.07 -8.39 7.23
CA ALA A 59 15.13 -9.39 7.31
C ALA A 59 16.20 -9.04 8.35
N MET A 60 16.57 -7.76 8.44
CA MET A 60 17.51 -7.26 9.47
C MET A 60 16.93 -7.37 10.89
N TYR A 61 15.64 -7.10 11.04
CA TYR A 61 14.96 -7.19 12.34
C TYR A 61 14.90 -8.63 12.86
N THR A 62 14.48 -9.58 12.02
CA THR A 62 14.29 -10.97 12.45
C THR A 62 15.60 -11.76 12.51
N ARG A 63 16.69 -11.26 11.89
CA ARG A 63 18.02 -11.92 11.77
C ARG A 63 17.96 -13.38 11.28
N SER A 64 16.85 -13.75 10.66
CA SER A 64 16.46 -15.09 10.25
C SER A 64 15.46 -14.93 9.11
N ILE A 65 15.63 -15.70 8.04
CA ILE A 65 14.73 -15.69 6.90
C ILE A 65 14.22 -17.12 6.75
N SER A 66 12.99 -17.38 7.20
CA SER A 66 12.31 -18.64 6.95
C SER A 66 11.36 -18.48 5.76
N PRO A 67 11.66 -19.04 4.58
CA PRO A 67 10.83 -18.87 3.37
C PRO A 67 9.40 -19.38 3.54
N ALA A 68 9.20 -20.35 4.44
CA ALA A 68 7.90 -20.99 4.64
C ALA A 68 6.91 -20.14 5.46
N SER A 69 7.41 -19.17 6.24
CA SER A 69 6.60 -18.42 7.21
C SER A 69 6.70 -16.91 7.02
N HIS A 70 7.83 -16.40 6.55
CA HIS A 70 8.04 -14.98 6.32
C HIS A 70 7.42 -14.58 4.99
N GLY A 71 6.18 -14.07 5.05
CA GLY A 71 5.43 -13.57 3.89
C GLY A 71 4.06 -14.22 3.69
N GLN A 72 3.77 -15.33 4.38
CA GLN A 72 2.45 -15.95 4.33
C GLN A 72 1.37 -14.95 4.80
N PHE A 73 0.33 -14.80 3.99
CA PHE A 73 -0.81 -13.88 4.19
C PHE A 73 -0.48 -12.38 4.25
N TYR A 74 0.78 -11.94 4.14
CA TYR A 74 1.13 -10.51 4.16
C TYR A 74 0.48 -9.74 3.01
N GLU A 75 0.30 -10.38 1.85
CA GLU A 75 -0.43 -9.80 0.71
C GLU A 75 -1.90 -9.52 1.07
N LEU A 76 -2.57 -10.50 1.71
CA LEU A 76 -3.94 -10.39 2.16
C LEU A 76 -4.10 -9.36 3.27
N TYR A 77 -3.18 -9.33 4.25
CA TYR A 77 -3.18 -8.31 5.29
C TYR A 77 -2.93 -6.91 4.74
N ALA A 78 -2.05 -6.76 3.74
CA ALA A 78 -1.82 -5.48 3.08
C ALA A 78 -3.09 -4.99 2.35
N ILE A 79 -3.78 -5.87 1.62
CA ILE A 79 -5.04 -5.54 0.96
C ILE A 79 -6.13 -5.20 2.00
N ALA A 80 -6.24 -6.00 3.06
CA ALA A 80 -7.21 -5.77 4.14
C ALA A 80 -6.97 -4.43 4.84
N ALA A 81 -5.70 -4.10 5.15
CA ALA A 81 -5.34 -2.82 5.75
C ALA A 81 -5.68 -1.64 4.85
N ALA A 82 -5.47 -1.80 3.54
CA ALA A 82 -5.79 -0.78 2.55
C ALA A 82 -7.30 -0.52 2.47
N VAL A 83 -8.10 -1.59 2.39
CA VAL A 83 -9.57 -1.49 2.33
C VAL A 83 -10.15 -0.96 3.64
N LEU A 84 -9.66 -1.45 4.79
CA LEU A 84 -10.06 -0.96 6.11
C LEU A 84 -9.67 0.51 6.31
N GLY A 85 -8.54 0.92 5.73
CA GLY A 85 -8.10 2.31 5.65
C GLY A 85 -8.85 3.17 4.64
N GLY A 86 -9.88 2.63 3.96
CA GLY A 86 -10.77 3.39 3.09
C GLY A 86 -10.32 3.54 1.63
N PHE A 87 -9.36 2.72 1.15
CA PHE A 87 -9.09 2.63 -0.29
C PHE A 87 -10.16 1.80 -0.99
N SER A 88 -10.63 2.30 -2.15
CA SER A 88 -11.57 1.58 -2.99
C SER A 88 -10.86 0.47 -3.78
N LEU A 89 -11.42 -0.74 -3.78
CA LEU A 89 -10.99 -1.84 -4.65
C LEU A 89 -11.14 -1.51 -6.14
N ARG A 90 -12.05 -0.60 -6.47
CA ARG A 90 -12.29 -0.14 -7.85
C ARG A 90 -11.32 0.98 -8.26
N GLY A 91 -10.51 1.48 -7.33
CA GLY A 91 -9.56 2.57 -7.56
C GLY A 91 -10.20 3.97 -7.51
N GLY A 92 -9.34 4.99 -7.57
CA GLY A 92 -9.76 6.39 -7.73
C GLY A 92 -10.16 7.12 -6.45
N GLU A 93 -10.20 6.43 -5.30
CA GLU A 93 -10.57 6.98 -4.00
C GLU A 93 -9.78 6.30 -2.87
N GLY A 94 -9.38 7.08 -1.87
CA GLY A 94 -8.62 6.62 -0.70
C GLY A 94 -7.80 7.72 -0.05
N SER A 95 -7.45 7.54 1.23
CA SER A 95 -6.60 8.46 1.98
C SER A 95 -5.47 7.70 2.67
N LEU A 96 -4.26 8.23 2.57
CA LEU A 96 -3.09 7.59 3.17
C LEU A 96 -3.17 7.57 4.71
N VAL A 97 -3.84 8.54 5.35
CA VAL A 97 -4.05 8.57 6.81
C VAL A 97 -4.93 7.41 7.22
N GLY A 98 -5.95 7.10 6.43
CA GLY A 98 -6.80 5.94 6.66
C GLY A 98 -6.01 4.64 6.58
N VAL A 99 -5.12 4.46 5.60
CA VAL A 99 -4.24 3.28 5.50
C VAL A 99 -3.30 3.15 6.70
N ILE A 100 -2.73 4.25 7.20
CA ILE A 100 -1.86 4.20 8.38
C ILE A 100 -2.65 3.73 9.60
N LEU A 101 -3.86 4.27 9.80
CA LEU A 101 -4.73 3.82 10.88
C LEU A 101 -5.15 2.36 10.70
N GLY A 102 -5.51 1.95 9.48
CA GLY A 102 -5.94 0.57 9.20
C GLY A 102 -4.84 -0.46 9.37
N THR A 103 -3.60 -0.14 8.98
CA THR A 103 -2.43 -1.00 9.21
C THR A 103 -2.11 -1.14 10.70
N VAL A 104 -2.13 -0.04 11.47
CA VAL A 104 -1.93 -0.09 12.93
C VAL A 104 -3.03 -0.92 13.60
N LEU A 105 -4.29 -0.72 13.23
CA LEU A 105 -5.41 -1.48 13.78
C LEU A 105 -5.27 -2.99 13.50
N LEU A 106 -4.96 -3.39 12.26
CA LEU A 106 -4.76 -4.81 11.96
C LEU A 106 -3.57 -5.41 12.70
N GLN A 107 -2.48 -4.66 12.87
CA GLN A 107 -1.31 -5.09 13.63
C GLN A 107 -1.68 -5.35 15.11
N GLU A 108 -2.41 -4.42 15.73
CA GLU A 108 -2.87 -4.57 17.12
C GLU A 108 -3.85 -5.74 17.26
N LEU A 109 -4.79 -5.91 16.32
CA LEU A 109 -5.70 -7.07 16.33
C LEU A 109 -4.93 -8.39 16.24
N GLN A 110 -3.91 -8.46 15.39
CA GLN A 110 -3.09 -9.66 15.28
C GLN A 110 -2.29 -9.92 16.55
N ASN A 111 -1.76 -8.87 17.19
CA ASN A 111 -1.09 -8.98 18.49
C ASN A 111 -2.05 -9.49 19.58
N LEU A 112 -3.28 -8.95 19.63
CA LEU A 112 -4.31 -9.36 20.58
C LEU A 112 -4.73 -10.82 20.39
N VAL A 113 -4.97 -11.26 19.16
CA VAL A 113 -5.32 -12.66 18.85
C VAL A 113 -4.20 -13.61 19.28
N ASN A 114 -2.95 -13.25 19.02
CA ASN A 114 -1.78 -14.02 19.45
C ASN A 114 -1.67 -14.09 20.98
N LEU A 115 -1.92 -12.97 21.68
CA LEU A 115 -1.89 -12.89 23.14
C LEU A 115 -3.07 -13.62 23.81
N LEU A 116 -4.25 -13.63 23.19
CA LEU A 116 -5.40 -14.40 23.67
C LEU A 116 -5.28 -15.91 23.38
N GLY A 117 -4.25 -16.35 22.66
CA GLY A 117 -4.01 -17.77 22.36
C GLY A 117 -5.06 -18.38 21.42
N ILE A 118 -5.74 -17.54 20.63
CA ILE A 118 -6.71 -17.98 19.63
C ILE A 118 -5.89 -18.21 18.34
N PRO A 119 -5.83 -19.44 17.81
CA PRO A 119 -5.05 -19.75 16.61
C PRO A 119 -5.56 -19.01 15.36
#